data_AF-A0ABC9FK88-F1
#
_entry.id   AF-A0ABC9FK88-F1
#
_cell.length_a   1.000
_cell.length_b   1.000
_cell.length_c   1.000
_cell.angle_alpha   90.00
_cell.angle_beta   90.00
_cell.angle_gamma   90.00
#
_symmetry.space_group_name_H-M   'P 1'
#
loop_
_entity.id
_entity.type
_entity.pdbx_description
1 polymer ?
#
loop_
_entity_poly.entity_id
_entity_poly.type
_entity_poly.pdbx_seq_one_letter_code
_entity_poly.pdbx_strand_id
1 'polypeptide(L)'
;MAAACRDDGENTRFPFLATVRYLVAIVVTALAAIVVVMVVIVVHRPVEMGFQSYGYVQTQDYWWSSWTGDNVTYVYEPAKEVQMLIVLEALNPSGRGQIQANITFIHVIDMPGGASSLVQFCGYKLETPASFHLQPHSFHRYRRWVSIKRQGSLQYLYDKHHHDGSLGFPVMVVVETSYKPAHSETIINKTYHCWPLTFLRGEADTPAAGEIACKTTEEIGYGVTWQSLPLLPSSPPPRAQPPF
;
A
#
# COMPACT_ATOMS: atom_id res chain seq x y z
N MET A 1 -65.72 -75.51 23.46
CA MET A 1 -64.27 -75.78 23.59
C MET A 1 -63.55 -74.81 22.68
N ALA A 2 -62.87 -73.84 23.27
CA ALA A 2 -62.06 -72.83 22.59
C ALA A 2 -60.67 -72.82 23.23
N ALA A 3 -59.62 -72.93 22.42
CA ALA A 3 -58.24 -72.56 22.70
C ALA A 3 -57.54 -72.56 21.32
N ALA A 4 -57.30 -71.43 20.66
CA ALA A 4 -56.36 -70.36 20.98
C ALA A 4 -54.91 -70.87 21.06
N CYS A 5 -54.20 -70.80 19.93
CA CYS A 5 -52.75 -70.57 19.85
C CYS A 5 -52.50 -69.75 18.59
N ARG A 6 -52.42 -68.42 18.73
CA ARG A 6 -51.78 -67.57 17.74
C ARG A 6 -50.63 -66.88 18.46
N ASP A 7 -49.45 -67.33 18.08
CA ASP A 7 -48.14 -66.92 18.54
C ASP A 7 -47.82 -65.56 17.89
N ASP A 8 -47.92 -64.49 18.68
CA ASP A 8 -47.50 -63.14 18.27
C ASP A 8 -46.09 -62.91 18.81
N GLY A 9 -45.11 -63.23 17.96
CA GLY A 9 -43.69 -63.00 18.21
C GLY A 9 -43.38 -61.52 18.38
N GLU A 10 -42.87 -61.19 19.56
CA GLU A 10 -42.32 -59.89 19.95
C GLU A 10 -41.24 -59.40 18.97
N ASN A 11 -41.57 -58.38 18.18
CA ASN A 11 -40.59 -57.56 17.45
C ASN A 11 -40.06 -56.44 18.35
N THR A 12 -39.27 -56.76 19.37
CA THR A 12 -38.51 -55.76 20.15
C THR A 12 -37.16 -55.47 19.49
N ARG A 13 -37.19 -54.91 18.27
CA ARG A 13 -35.97 -54.38 17.64
C ARG A 13 -35.56 -53.06 18.29
N PHE A 14 -34.55 -53.15 19.16
CA PHE A 14 -33.79 -52.10 19.85
C PHE A 14 -33.87 -50.69 19.20
N PRO A 15 -34.82 -49.83 19.63
CA PRO A 15 -34.98 -48.47 19.11
C PRO A 15 -33.76 -47.58 19.42
N PHE A 16 -32.98 -47.94 20.45
CA PHE A 16 -31.78 -47.23 20.88
C PHE A 16 -30.66 -47.26 19.83
N LEU A 17 -30.52 -48.38 19.12
CA LEU A 17 -29.45 -48.56 18.12
C LEU A 17 -29.76 -47.76 16.85
N ALA A 18 -31.05 -47.63 16.51
CA ALA A 18 -31.51 -46.77 15.41
C ALA A 18 -31.32 -45.28 15.72
N THR A 19 -31.61 -44.84 16.96
CA THR A 19 -31.40 -43.45 17.38
C THR A 19 -29.93 -43.07 17.39
N VAL A 20 -29.05 -43.94 17.90
CA VAL A 20 -27.59 -43.72 17.88
C VAL A 20 -27.05 -43.60 16.45
N ARG A 21 -27.49 -44.47 15.53
CA ARG A 21 -27.09 -44.38 14.12
C ARG A 21 -27.53 -43.07 13.48
N TYR A 22 -28.73 -42.59 13.81
CA TYR A 22 -29.24 -41.33 13.28
C TYR A 22 -28.47 -40.12 13.83
N LEU A 23 -28.15 -40.12 15.13
CA LEU A 23 -27.32 -39.09 15.77
C LEU A 23 -25.93 -39.02 15.15
N VAL A 24 -25.28 -40.18 14.97
CA VAL A 24 -23.96 -40.26 14.32
C VAL A 24 -24.05 -39.72 12.89
N ALA A 25 -25.08 -40.09 12.13
CA ALA A 25 -25.27 -39.60 10.77
C ALA A 25 -25.43 -38.06 10.72
N ILE A 26 -26.21 -37.47 11.63
CA ILE A 26 -26.39 -36.02 11.73
C ILE A 26 -25.06 -35.32 12.06
N VAL A 27 -24.31 -35.83 13.04
CA VAL A 27 -23.01 -35.24 13.42
C VAL A 27 -22.01 -35.32 12.27
N VAL A 28 -21.93 -36.46 11.58
CA VAL A 28 -21.02 -36.63 10.44
C VAL A 28 -21.41 -35.73 9.27
N THR A 29 -22.71 -35.58 8.98
CA THR A 29 -23.16 -34.66 7.92
C THR A 29 -22.91 -33.20 8.29
N ALA A 30 -23.11 -32.80 9.55
CA ALA A 30 -22.76 -31.45 10.01
C ALA A 30 -21.26 -31.18 9.90
N LEU A 31 -20.41 -32.11 10.33
CA LEU A 31 -18.95 -31.99 10.19
C LEU A 31 -18.52 -31.92 8.73
N ALA A 32 -19.08 -32.78 7.87
CA ALA A 32 -18.80 -32.76 6.45
C ALA A 32 -19.20 -31.40 5.82
N ALA A 33 -20.37 -30.87 6.17
CA ALA A 33 -20.81 -29.55 5.71
C ALA A 33 -19.86 -28.43 6.18
N ILE A 34 -19.42 -28.46 7.44
CA ILE A 34 -18.45 -27.48 7.96
C ILE A 34 -17.13 -27.57 7.19
N VAL A 35 -16.61 -28.77 6.95
CA VAL A 35 -15.37 -28.97 6.19
C VAL A 35 -15.52 -28.46 4.76
N VAL A 36 -16.63 -28.77 4.08
CA VAL A 36 -16.89 -28.26 2.72
C VAL A 36 -16.95 -26.74 2.72
N VAL A 37 -17.67 -26.12 3.66
CA VAL A 37 -17.74 -24.66 3.77
C VAL A 37 -16.37 -24.07 4.05
N MET A 38 -15.58 -24.64 4.96
CA MET A 38 -14.21 -24.20 5.22
C MET A 38 -13.34 -24.32 3.98
N VAL A 39 -13.40 -25.42 3.24
CA VAL A 39 -12.66 -25.59 1.99
C VAL A 39 -13.09 -24.56 0.95
N VAL A 40 -14.39 -24.32 0.79
CA VAL A 40 -14.91 -23.31 -0.13
C VAL A 40 -14.40 -21.92 0.26
N ILE A 41 -14.49 -21.52 1.53
CA ILE A 41 -13.97 -20.23 2.02
C ILE A 41 -12.46 -20.13 1.80
N VAL A 42 -11.71 -21.17 2.15
CA VAL A 42 -10.26 -21.19 2.01
C VAL A 42 -9.87 -21.09 0.53
N VAL A 43 -10.55 -21.80 -0.37
CA VAL A 43 -10.30 -21.79 -1.82
C VAL A 43 -10.68 -20.44 -2.43
N HIS A 44 -11.80 -19.85 -1.99
CA HIS A 44 -12.31 -18.56 -2.49
C HIS A 44 -11.74 -17.35 -1.75
N ARG A 45 -10.83 -17.53 -0.78
CA ARG A 45 -10.21 -16.40 -0.10
C ARG A 45 -9.53 -15.53 -1.17
N PRO A 46 -9.87 -14.23 -1.25
CA PRO A 46 -9.28 -13.35 -2.24
C PRO A 46 -7.76 -13.41 -2.11
N VAL A 47 -7.08 -13.62 -3.23
CA VAL A 47 -5.63 -13.56 -3.27
C VAL A 47 -5.23 -12.11 -3.02
N GLU A 48 -4.70 -11.84 -1.84
CA GLU A 48 -4.24 -10.52 -1.47
C GLU A 48 -2.80 -10.32 -1.94
N MET A 49 -2.60 -9.22 -2.66
CA MET A 49 -1.29 -8.73 -3.06
C MET A 49 -0.65 -8.05 -1.85
N GLY A 50 0.67 -8.19 -1.70
CA GLY A 50 1.45 -7.43 -0.72
C GLY A 50 2.22 -6.29 -1.39
N PHE A 51 2.66 -5.32 -0.59
CA PHE A 51 3.63 -4.31 -1.01
C PHE A 51 4.73 -4.15 0.03
N GLN A 52 5.95 -3.91 -0.44
CA GLN A 52 7.11 -3.57 0.37
C GLN A 52 7.85 -2.38 -0.24
N SER A 53 8.63 -1.68 0.58
CA SER A 53 9.54 -0.61 0.16
C SER A 53 10.92 -0.82 0.78
N TYR A 54 11.94 -0.23 0.16
CA TYR A 54 13.35 -0.35 0.58
C TYR A 54 13.71 0.57 1.78
N GLY A 55 12.73 1.08 2.52
CA GLY A 55 13.00 1.95 3.67
C GLY A 55 13.32 3.40 3.34
N TYR A 56 13.43 3.76 2.04
CA TYR A 56 13.78 5.12 1.64
C TYR A 56 13.19 5.57 0.30
N VAL A 57 13.18 6.89 0.12
CA VAL A 57 13.04 7.59 -1.15
C VAL A 57 14.33 8.37 -1.36
N GLN A 58 15.05 8.14 -2.45
CA GLN A 58 16.40 8.69 -2.64
C GLN A 58 16.37 9.88 -3.59
N THR A 59 17.14 10.94 -3.34
CA THR A 59 17.43 12.00 -4.31
C THR A 59 18.93 12.16 -4.51
N GLN A 60 19.39 12.60 -5.69
CA GLN A 60 20.81 12.90 -5.93
C GLN A 60 21.15 14.36 -5.66
N ASP A 61 20.14 15.23 -5.70
CA ASP A 61 20.32 16.67 -5.62
C ASP A 61 19.91 17.16 -4.22
N TYR A 62 20.48 18.29 -3.81
CA TYR A 62 19.89 19.03 -2.71
C TYR A 62 18.53 19.57 -3.14
N TRP A 63 17.56 19.57 -2.22
CA TRP A 63 16.27 20.25 -2.45
C TRP A 63 16.35 21.78 -2.26
N TRP A 64 17.57 22.28 -2.09
CA TRP A 64 17.94 23.69 -2.10
C TRP A 64 19.20 23.88 -2.96
N SER A 65 19.45 25.10 -3.39
CA SER A 65 20.67 25.50 -4.06
C SER A 65 21.34 26.63 -3.29
N SER A 66 22.66 26.71 -3.39
CA SER A 66 23.43 27.82 -2.82
C SER A 66 24.30 28.44 -3.89
N TRP A 67 24.36 29.77 -3.94
CA TRP A 67 25.36 30.48 -4.72
C TRP A 67 26.09 31.49 -3.86
N THR A 68 27.31 31.80 -4.28
CA THR A 68 28.16 32.79 -3.61
C THR A 68 27.90 34.14 -4.25
N GLY A 69 27.43 35.12 -3.48
CA GLY A 69 27.37 36.51 -3.94
C GLY A 69 28.75 37.17 -3.97
N ASP A 70 28.83 38.38 -4.52
CA ASP A 70 30.09 39.13 -4.71
C ASP A 70 30.90 39.35 -3.41
N ASN A 71 30.27 39.17 -2.23
CA ASN A 71 30.87 39.37 -0.90
C ASN A 71 30.93 38.09 -0.02
N VAL A 72 31.08 36.89 -0.60
CA VAL A 72 31.26 35.60 0.13
C VAL A 72 30.08 35.25 1.07
N THR A 73 28.91 35.84 0.85
CA THR A 73 27.66 35.43 1.50
C THR A 73 27.03 34.30 0.69
N TYR A 74 26.81 33.14 1.33
CA TYR A 74 26.00 32.06 0.76
C TYR A 74 24.53 32.48 0.82
N VAL A 75 23.90 32.58 -0.35
CA VAL A 75 22.45 32.72 -0.43
C VAL A 75 21.88 31.37 -0.79
N TYR A 76 20.85 30.95 -0.05
CA TYR A 76 20.16 29.69 -0.25
C TYR A 76 18.79 29.97 -0.90
N GLU A 77 18.44 29.16 -1.90
CA GLU A 77 17.13 29.18 -2.55
C GLU A 77 16.58 27.77 -2.71
N PRO A 78 15.25 27.62 -2.85
CA PRO A 78 14.65 26.37 -3.27
C PRO A 78 15.27 25.85 -4.57
N ALA A 79 15.47 24.54 -4.67
CA ALA A 79 15.90 23.94 -5.94
C ALA A 79 14.85 24.18 -7.03
N LYS A 80 15.28 24.21 -8.30
CA LYS A 80 14.37 24.34 -9.46
C LYS A 80 13.68 23.01 -9.81
N GLU A 81 14.33 21.91 -9.48
CA GLU A 81 13.86 20.55 -9.70
C GLU A 81 14.58 19.64 -8.71
N VAL A 82 13.86 18.64 -8.17
CA VAL A 82 14.44 17.58 -7.35
C VAL A 82 14.04 16.26 -7.95
N GLN A 83 15.02 15.48 -8.38
CA GLN A 83 14.78 14.12 -8.87
C GLN A 83 14.80 13.15 -7.69
N MET A 84 13.75 12.35 -7.55
CA MET A 84 13.64 11.33 -6.52
C MET A 84 13.43 9.94 -7.14
N LEU A 85 14.11 8.95 -6.59
CA LEU A 85 13.96 7.55 -6.92
C LEU A 85 13.01 6.90 -5.93
N ILE A 86 11.94 6.32 -6.46
CA ILE A 86 10.99 5.51 -5.71
C ILE A 86 11.22 4.05 -6.07
N VAL A 87 11.40 3.21 -5.05
CA VAL A 87 11.55 1.76 -5.18
C VAL A 87 10.49 1.06 -4.33
N LEU A 88 9.68 0.24 -4.99
CA LEU A 88 8.59 -0.52 -4.40
C LEU A 88 8.64 -1.95 -4.91
N GLU A 89 8.26 -2.90 -4.06
CA GLU A 89 8.10 -4.30 -4.43
C GLU A 89 6.66 -4.72 -4.25
N ALA A 90 6.07 -5.12 -5.37
CA ALA A 90 4.76 -5.73 -5.41
C ALA A 90 4.92 -7.23 -5.22
N LEU A 91 4.20 -7.81 -4.26
CA LEU A 91 4.34 -9.21 -3.87
C LEU A 91 3.08 -10.01 -4.21
N ASN A 92 3.30 -11.22 -4.76
CA ASN A 92 2.28 -12.26 -4.79
C ASN A 92 2.65 -13.36 -3.80
N PRO A 93 2.18 -13.29 -2.54
CA PRO A 93 2.46 -14.31 -1.54
C PRO A 93 1.72 -15.62 -1.83
N SER A 94 0.73 -15.61 -2.72
CA SER A 94 -0.11 -16.78 -3.03
C SER A 94 0.58 -17.74 -3.99
N GLY A 95 0.37 -19.03 -3.76
CA GLY A 95 0.77 -20.10 -4.67
C GLY A 95 -0.27 -20.43 -5.74
N ARG A 96 -1.42 -19.75 -5.76
CA ARG A 96 -2.64 -20.26 -6.44
C ARG A 96 -2.89 -19.70 -7.83
N GLY A 97 -2.25 -18.62 -8.20
CA GLY A 97 -2.45 -17.99 -9.51
C GLY A 97 -1.68 -16.70 -9.67
N GLN A 98 -1.57 -16.29 -10.93
CA GLN A 98 -0.97 -15.02 -11.31
C GLN A 98 -1.88 -13.86 -10.88
N ILE A 99 -1.28 -12.72 -10.54
CA ILE A 99 -1.98 -11.46 -10.30
C ILE A 99 -1.57 -10.48 -11.39
N GLN A 100 -2.54 -9.89 -12.07
CA GLN A 100 -2.29 -8.71 -12.88
C GLN A 100 -2.45 -7.48 -11.99
N ALA A 101 -1.43 -6.62 -11.92
CA ALA A 101 -1.44 -5.44 -11.06
C ALA A 101 -1.04 -4.18 -11.84
N ASN A 102 -1.61 -3.05 -11.44
CA ASN A 102 -1.40 -1.74 -12.02
C ASN A 102 -1.18 -0.70 -10.92
N ILE A 103 -0.05 -0.01 -10.94
CA ILE A 103 0.17 1.17 -10.10
C ILE A 103 -0.33 2.41 -10.85
N THR A 104 -1.22 3.19 -10.24
CA THR A 104 -1.86 4.36 -10.87
C THR A 104 -1.35 5.68 -10.31
N PHE A 105 -1.12 5.71 -9.00
CA PHE A 105 -0.71 6.94 -8.30
C PHE A 105 0.28 6.61 -7.18
N ILE A 106 1.27 7.48 -7.02
CA ILE A 106 2.19 7.43 -5.88
C ILE A 106 2.21 8.81 -5.21
N HIS A 107 1.94 8.85 -3.91
CA HIS A 107 2.10 10.04 -3.08
C HIS A 107 3.34 9.90 -2.21
N VAL A 108 4.07 10.99 -2.05
CA VAL A 108 5.12 11.12 -1.04
C VAL A 108 4.68 12.19 -0.05
N ILE A 109 4.56 11.76 1.19
CA ILE A 109 3.97 12.51 2.29
C ILE A 109 5.05 12.74 3.34
N ASP A 110 5.31 14.00 3.65
CA ASP A 110 6.15 14.41 4.76
C ASP A 110 5.37 14.34 6.07
N MET A 111 6.09 14.09 7.16
CA MET A 111 5.54 13.88 8.50
C MET A 111 6.26 14.72 9.55
N PRO A 112 6.29 16.07 9.42
CA PRO A 112 7.08 16.94 10.28
C PRO A 112 6.67 16.87 11.77
N GLY A 113 5.42 16.49 12.05
CA GLY A 113 4.90 16.27 13.40
C GLY A 113 4.61 14.80 13.73
N GLY A 114 5.09 13.86 12.91
CA GLY A 114 4.68 12.45 12.95
C GLY A 114 3.30 12.23 12.32
N ALA A 115 2.58 11.20 12.78
CA ALA A 115 1.31 10.77 12.19
C ALA A 115 0.15 11.80 12.29
N SER A 116 0.31 12.85 13.10
CA SER A 116 -0.68 13.91 13.31
C SER A 116 -0.55 15.10 12.34
N SER A 117 0.57 15.20 11.62
CA SER A 117 0.83 16.27 10.65
C SER A 117 1.41 15.66 9.39
N LEU A 118 0.52 15.35 8.45
CA LEU A 118 0.85 14.73 7.17
C LEU A 118 0.70 15.75 6.05
N VAL A 119 1.78 16.00 5.31
CA VAL A 119 1.79 16.97 4.20
C VAL A 119 2.22 16.27 2.93
N GLN A 120 1.32 16.21 1.94
CA GLN A 120 1.66 15.70 0.63
C GLN A 120 2.43 16.78 -0.15
N PHE A 121 3.75 16.62 -0.24
CA PHE A 121 4.59 17.49 -1.05
C PHE A 121 4.79 16.95 -2.47
N CYS A 122 4.65 15.63 -2.70
CA CYS A 122 4.67 15.07 -4.04
C CYS A 122 3.48 14.15 -4.29
N GLY A 123 2.79 14.37 -5.40
CA GLY A 123 1.82 13.44 -5.96
C GLY A 123 2.17 13.17 -7.41
N TYR A 124 2.38 11.90 -7.73
CA TYR A 124 2.76 11.46 -9.05
C TYR A 124 1.70 10.51 -9.61
N LYS A 125 0.92 11.04 -10.54
CA LYS A 125 0.03 10.24 -11.38
C LYS A 125 0.83 9.68 -12.55
N LEU A 126 0.79 8.37 -12.75
CA LEU A 126 1.42 7.77 -13.92
C LEU A 126 0.56 8.05 -15.16
N GLU A 127 1.14 8.61 -16.21
CA GLU A 127 0.45 8.83 -17.50
C GLU A 127 -0.03 7.52 -18.11
N THR A 128 0.83 6.50 -18.05
CA THR A 128 0.52 5.11 -18.34
C THR A 128 0.67 4.30 -17.06
N PRO A 129 -0.39 3.63 -16.57
CA PRO A 129 -0.29 2.78 -15.39
C PRO A 129 0.85 1.79 -15.54
N ALA A 130 1.64 1.60 -14.48
CA ALA A 130 2.68 0.59 -14.49
C ALA A 130 2.02 -0.77 -14.31
N SER A 131 1.70 -1.42 -15.44
CA SER A 131 1.07 -2.73 -15.49
C SER A 131 2.11 -3.84 -15.50
N PHE A 132 1.91 -4.84 -14.65
CA PHE A 132 2.78 -6.02 -14.59
C PHE A 132 2.00 -7.24 -14.12
N HIS A 133 2.65 -8.40 -14.28
CA HIS A 133 2.10 -9.68 -13.87
C HIS A 133 3.00 -10.31 -12.81
N LEU A 134 2.39 -10.70 -11.69
CA LEU A 134 3.05 -11.41 -10.61
C LEU A 134 2.73 -12.89 -10.69
N GLN A 135 3.73 -13.72 -10.94
CA GLN A 135 3.61 -15.17 -10.83
C GLN A 135 3.36 -15.60 -9.37
N PRO A 136 2.83 -16.80 -9.12
CA PRO A 136 2.72 -17.32 -7.77
C PRO A 136 4.06 -17.30 -7.03
N HIS A 137 4.07 -16.93 -5.75
CA HIS A 137 5.28 -16.81 -4.92
C HIS A 137 6.40 -15.96 -5.56
N SER A 138 6.02 -14.86 -6.21
CA SER A 138 6.98 -13.97 -6.87
C SER A 138 6.78 -12.51 -6.46
N PHE A 139 7.71 -11.68 -6.88
CA PHE A 139 7.66 -10.24 -6.70
C PHE A 139 7.97 -9.51 -8.00
N HIS A 140 7.49 -8.28 -8.11
CA HIS A 140 7.87 -7.34 -9.15
C HIS A 140 8.40 -6.07 -8.50
N ARG A 141 9.63 -5.71 -8.86
CA ARG A 141 10.26 -4.48 -8.39
C ARG A 141 9.95 -3.32 -9.32
N TYR A 142 9.12 -2.39 -8.83
CA TYR A 142 8.91 -1.10 -9.44
C TYR A 142 10.01 -0.13 -9.02
N ARG A 143 10.73 0.43 -9.99
CA ARG A 143 11.82 1.39 -9.76
C ARG A 143 11.68 2.54 -10.76
N ARG A 144 11.47 3.77 -10.28
CA ARG A 144 11.31 4.93 -11.17
C ARG A 144 11.85 6.22 -10.57
N TRP A 145 12.54 7.00 -11.41
CA TRP A 145 12.89 8.39 -11.13
C TRP A 145 11.69 9.29 -11.44
N VAL A 146 11.37 10.17 -10.51
CA VAL A 146 10.27 11.13 -10.57
C VAL A 146 10.81 12.50 -10.23
N SER A 147 10.45 13.50 -11.03
CA SER A 147 10.87 14.88 -10.82
C SER A 147 9.83 15.68 -10.06
N ILE A 148 10.24 16.33 -8.96
CA ILE A 148 9.46 17.34 -8.27
C ILE A 148 9.77 18.69 -8.93
N LYS A 149 8.81 19.23 -9.67
CA LYS A 149 8.93 20.52 -10.38
C LYS A 149 7.98 21.59 -9.85
N ARG A 150 7.01 21.20 -9.04
CA ARG A 150 6.01 22.14 -8.51
C ARG A 150 6.71 23.08 -7.52
N GLN A 151 6.73 24.37 -7.83
CA GLN A 151 7.40 25.37 -7.02
C GLN A 151 6.93 25.35 -5.55
N GLY A 152 5.65 25.11 -5.28
CA GLY A 152 5.14 25.02 -3.92
C GLY A 152 5.74 23.84 -3.13
N SER A 153 5.99 22.72 -3.80
CA SER A 153 6.66 21.55 -3.21
C SER A 153 8.14 21.83 -2.92
N LEU A 154 8.83 22.47 -3.86
CA LEU A 154 10.24 22.83 -3.72
C LEU A 154 10.44 23.88 -2.63
N GLN A 155 9.56 24.89 -2.60
CA GLN A 155 9.53 25.90 -1.53
C GLN A 155 9.25 25.26 -0.17
N TYR A 156 8.29 24.34 -0.09
CA TYR A 156 8.00 23.63 1.16
C TYR A 156 9.21 22.82 1.65
N LEU A 157 9.83 22.04 0.77
CA LEU A 157 11.02 21.26 1.10
C LEU A 157 12.16 22.17 1.56
N TYR A 158 12.33 23.31 0.89
CA TYR A 158 13.25 24.35 1.32
C TYR A 158 12.88 24.84 2.73
N ASP A 159 11.74 25.49 2.91
CA ASP A 159 11.33 26.13 4.18
C ASP A 159 11.36 25.18 5.37
N LYS A 160 11.02 23.90 5.17
CA LYS A 160 10.97 22.89 6.24
C LYS A 160 12.28 22.17 6.50
N HIS A 161 13.04 21.82 5.47
CA HIS A 161 14.13 20.85 5.60
C HIS A 161 15.50 21.38 5.19
N HIS A 162 15.64 22.64 4.72
CA HIS A 162 16.95 23.15 4.31
C HIS A 162 17.92 23.44 5.48
N HIS A 163 17.38 23.70 6.67
CA HIS A 163 18.17 23.99 7.87
C HIS A 163 18.50 22.73 8.69
N ASP A 164 17.76 21.64 8.46
CA ASP A 164 18.04 20.37 9.09
C ASP A 164 19.28 19.78 8.43
N GLY A 165 20.43 19.88 9.10
CA GLY A 165 21.69 19.27 8.65
C GLY A 165 21.65 17.74 8.55
N SER A 166 20.49 17.11 8.75
CA SER A 166 20.25 15.71 8.48
C SER A 166 20.20 15.43 6.98
N LEU A 167 20.87 14.36 6.55
CA LEU A 167 20.87 13.87 5.16
C LEU A 167 19.50 13.37 4.68
N GLY A 168 18.46 13.44 5.51
CA GLY A 168 17.10 13.05 5.17
C GLY A 168 16.07 13.31 6.26
N PHE A 169 14.81 13.15 5.92
CA PHE A 169 13.66 13.38 6.80
C PHE A 169 12.61 12.25 6.63
N PRO A 170 11.78 11.96 7.65
CA PRO A 170 10.85 10.85 7.60
C PRO A 170 9.69 11.13 6.63
N VAL A 171 9.38 10.17 5.79
CA VAL A 171 8.25 10.22 4.85
C VAL A 171 7.41 8.96 4.89
N MET A 172 6.20 9.08 4.37
CA MET A 172 5.32 7.97 4.03
C MET A 172 5.13 7.97 2.52
N VAL A 173 5.25 6.79 1.90
CA VAL A 173 4.88 6.61 0.49
C VAL A 173 3.53 5.90 0.44
N VAL A 174 2.57 6.52 -0.23
CA VAL A 174 1.23 5.96 -0.42
C VAL A 174 1.07 5.57 -1.88
N VAL A 175 0.71 4.31 -2.12
CA VAL A 175 0.62 3.71 -3.45
C VAL A 175 -0.83 3.33 -3.70
N GLU A 176 -1.43 3.96 -4.71
CA GLU A 176 -2.72 3.55 -5.25
C GLU A 176 -2.49 2.51 -6.35
N THR A 177 -3.08 1.34 -6.16
CA THR A 177 -2.95 0.21 -7.07
C THR A 177 -4.30 -0.44 -7.32
N SER A 178 -4.45 -1.04 -8.50
CA SER A 178 -5.52 -1.99 -8.77
C SER A 178 -4.91 -3.33 -9.14
N TYR A 179 -5.56 -4.42 -8.78
CA TYR A 179 -5.13 -5.75 -9.18
C TYR A 179 -6.30 -6.70 -9.46
N LYS A 180 -6.04 -7.67 -10.33
CA LYS A 180 -6.97 -8.71 -10.76
C LYS A 180 -6.29 -10.09 -10.58
N PRO A 181 -6.77 -10.92 -9.63
CA PRO A 181 -6.34 -12.31 -9.52
C PRO A 181 -6.80 -13.13 -10.74
N ALA A 182 -6.00 -14.12 -11.17
CA ALA A 182 -6.28 -14.93 -12.37
C ALA A 182 -7.67 -15.63 -12.37
N HIS A 183 -8.16 -16.05 -11.20
CA HIS A 183 -9.42 -16.78 -11.05
C HIS A 183 -10.60 -15.88 -10.65
N SER A 184 -10.48 -14.56 -10.86
CA SER A 184 -11.48 -13.57 -10.48
C SER A 184 -11.67 -12.56 -11.60
N GLU A 185 -12.93 -12.27 -11.96
CA GLU A 185 -13.25 -11.16 -12.85
C GLU A 185 -13.27 -9.81 -12.11
N THR A 186 -13.30 -9.84 -10.78
CA THR A 186 -13.31 -8.64 -9.95
C THR A 186 -11.94 -7.98 -9.93
N ILE A 187 -11.92 -6.68 -10.26
CA ILE A 187 -10.76 -5.80 -10.05
C ILE A 187 -10.85 -5.23 -8.63
N ILE A 188 -9.76 -5.35 -7.89
CA ILE A 188 -9.66 -4.88 -6.51
C ILE A 188 -8.77 -3.65 -6.50
N ASN A 189 -9.30 -2.52 -6.01
CA ASN A 189 -8.54 -1.31 -5.78
C ASN A 189 -8.04 -1.31 -4.33
N LYS A 190 -6.75 -1.03 -4.13
CA LYS A 190 -6.12 -0.96 -2.82
C LYS A 190 -5.17 0.23 -2.75
N THR A 191 -5.05 0.76 -1.54
CA THR A 191 -4.08 1.80 -1.20
C THR A 191 -3.14 1.22 -0.15
N TYR A 192 -1.84 1.21 -0.44
CA TYR A 192 -0.80 0.75 0.46
C TYR A 192 -0.01 1.94 1.01
N HIS A 193 0.22 1.95 2.31
CA HIS A 193 0.99 2.96 3.01
C HIS A 193 2.29 2.33 3.51
N CYS A 194 3.40 2.77 2.94
CA CYS A 194 4.74 2.32 3.29
C CYS A 194 5.33 3.31 4.30
N TRP A 195 5.50 2.86 5.54
CA TRP A 195 5.97 3.69 6.65
C TRP A 195 6.65 2.84 7.73
N PRO A 196 7.73 3.32 8.38
CA PRO A 196 8.41 4.61 8.21
C PRO A 196 9.49 4.61 7.12
N LEU A 197 9.41 5.51 6.13
CA LEU A 197 10.48 5.68 5.13
C LEU A 197 11.31 6.93 5.42
N THR A 198 12.53 6.98 4.87
CA THR A 198 13.37 8.18 4.92
C THR A 198 13.53 8.77 3.53
N PHE A 199 13.18 10.04 3.34
CA PHE A 199 13.57 10.79 2.15
C PHE A 199 15.01 11.23 2.34
N LEU A 200 15.93 10.63 1.58
CA LEU A 200 17.35 10.82 1.78
C LEU A 200 18.01 11.38 0.53
N ARG A 201 19.04 12.19 0.74
CA ARG A 201 20.03 12.48 -0.28
C ARG A 201 20.98 11.28 -0.37
N GLY A 202 20.99 10.64 -1.53
CA GLY A 202 21.85 9.51 -1.81
C GLY A 202 23.30 9.92 -1.91
N GLU A 203 24.12 9.47 -0.95
CA GLU A 203 25.57 9.39 -1.11
C GLU A 203 25.97 7.97 -1.49
N ALA A 204 27.22 7.77 -1.94
CA ALA A 204 27.71 6.48 -2.46
C ALA A 204 27.51 5.30 -1.48
N ASP A 205 27.44 5.56 -0.18
CA ASP A 205 27.23 4.59 0.90
C ASP A 205 25.83 4.70 1.54
N THR A 206 24.78 4.90 0.74
CA THR A 206 23.42 4.86 1.28
C THR A 206 23.16 3.47 1.88
N PRO A 207 22.95 3.33 3.21
CA PRO A 207 22.77 2.02 3.81
C PRO A 207 21.50 1.38 3.24
N ALA A 208 21.54 0.06 3.04
CA ALA A 208 20.32 -0.70 2.78
C ALA A 208 19.41 -0.54 3.99
N ALA A 209 18.45 0.40 3.93
CA ALA A 209 17.39 0.42 4.91
C ALA A 209 16.60 -0.88 4.76
N GLY A 210 16.24 -1.49 5.89
CA GLY A 210 15.54 -2.77 5.88
C GLY A 210 14.24 -2.69 5.08
N GLU A 211 13.80 -3.83 4.54
CA GLU A 211 12.53 -3.93 3.84
C GLU A 211 11.37 -3.54 4.78
N ILE A 212 10.53 -2.63 4.31
CA ILE A 212 9.37 -2.14 5.06
C ILE A 212 8.10 -2.66 4.40
N ALA A 213 7.37 -3.49 5.15
CA ALA A 213 6.05 -3.94 4.74
C ALA A 213 5.06 -2.77 4.73
N CYS A 214 4.46 -2.53 3.57
CA CYS A 214 3.42 -1.54 3.41
C CYS A 214 2.08 -2.11 3.88
N LYS A 215 1.28 -1.30 4.55
CA LYS A 215 -0.02 -1.70 5.09
C LYS A 215 -1.16 -1.09 4.30
N THR A 216 -2.23 -1.83 4.15
CA THR A 216 -3.49 -1.31 3.59
C THR A 216 -4.20 -0.40 4.59
N THR A 217 -5.11 0.43 4.10
CA THR A 217 -5.94 1.30 4.96
C THR A 217 -6.72 0.48 6.00
N GLU A 218 -7.20 -0.72 5.64
CA GLU A 218 -7.92 -1.60 6.57
C GLU A 218 -7.02 -2.16 7.68
N GLU A 219 -5.75 -2.46 7.37
CA GLU A 219 -4.76 -2.94 8.35
C GLU A 219 -4.27 -1.85 9.31
N ILE A 220 -4.25 -0.60 8.86
CA ILE A 220 -3.90 0.55 9.69
C ILE A 220 -5.01 0.85 10.71
N GLY A 221 -6.27 0.55 10.36
CA GLY A 221 -7.42 0.67 11.26
C GLY A 221 -7.93 2.10 11.47
N TYR A 222 -7.34 3.10 10.80
CA TYR A 222 -7.81 4.48 10.79
C TYR A 222 -7.57 5.13 9.43
N GLY A 223 -8.40 6.11 9.09
CA GLY A 223 -8.24 6.90 7.87
C GLY A 223 -7.01 7.80 7.98
N VAL A 224 -6.04 7.61 7.09
CA VAL A 224 -4.89 8.51 6.94
C VAL A 224 -5.34 9.71 6.11
N THR A 225 -5.33 10.91 6.68
CA THR A 225 -5.64 12.15 5.96
C THR A 225 -4.41 13.05 5.93
N TRP A 226 -4.19 13.70 4.80
CA TRP A 226 -3.03 14.58 4.62
C TRP A 226 -3.45 15.90 3.99
N GLN A 227 -2.66 16.92 4.25
CA GLN A 227 -2.85 18.25 3.72
C GLN A 227 -2.13 18.35 2.38
N SER A 228 -2.83 18.89 1.38
CA SER A 228 -2.18 19.35 0.16
C SER A 228 -1.47 20.67 0.43
N LEU A 229 -0.33 20.89 -0.23
CA LEU A 229 0.36 22.17 -0.13
C LEU A 229 -0.55 23.33 -0.60
N PRO A 230 -0.55 24.46 0.12
CA PRO A 230 -1.28 25.65 -0.31
C PRO A 230 -0.79 26.09 -1.69
N LEU A 231 -1.71 26.63 -2.50
CA LEU A 231 -1.34 27.24 -3.77
C LEU A 231 -0.46 28.46 -3.47
N LEU A 232 0.69 28.56 -4.17
CA LEU A 232 1.52 29.76 -4.10
C LEU A 232 0.66 30.98 -4.45
N PRO A 233 0.82 32.13 -3.75
CA PRO A 233 0.16 33.35 -4.15
C PRO A 233 0.53 33.65 -5.60
N SER A 234 -0.48 33.92 -6.43
CA SER A 234 -0.29 34.30 -7.82
C SER A 234 0.69 35.46 -7.90
N SER A 235 1.66 35.38 -8.82
CA SER A 235 2.63 36.44 -9.08
C SER A 235 1.95 37.81 -9.12
N PRO A 236 2.51 38.86 -8.47
CA PRO A 236 1.94 40.19 -8.55
C PRO A 236 1.82 40.62 -10.02
N PRO A 237 0.76 41.37 -10.39
CA PRO A 237 0.56 41.81 -11.77
C PRO A 237 1.81 42.58 -12.24
N PRO A 238 2.18 42.46 -13.53
CA PRO A 238 3.32 43.20 -14.07
C PRO A 238 3.13 44.69 -13.78
N ARG A 239 4.12 45.31 -13.12
CA ARG A 239 4.16 46.75 -12.89
C ARG A 239 3.93 47.44 -14.23
N ALA A 240 2.89 48.28 -14.31
CA ALA A 240 2.69 49.15 -15.44
C ALA A 240 3.99 49.94 -15.69
N GLN A 241 4.52 49.83 -16.90
CA GLN A 241 5.65 50.66 -17.31
C GLN A 241 5.20 52.13 -17.24
N PRO A 242 6.03 53.03 -16.68
CA PRO A 242 5.70 54.44 -16.66
C PRO A 242 5.60 54.97 -18.10
N PRO A 243 4.63 55.86 -18.38
CA PRO A 243 4.53 56.50 -19.69
C PRO A 243 5.80 57.34 -19.93
N PHE A 244 6.34 57.22 -21.14
CA PHE A 244 7.40 58.08 -21.67
C PHE A 244 6.89 59.51 -21.87
#